data_AF-A0A3B0J033-F1
#
_entry.id   AF-A0A3B0J033-F1
#
_cell.length_a   1.000
_cell.length_b   1.000
_cell.length_c   1.000
_cell.angle_alpha   90.00
_cell.angle_beta   90.00
_cell.angle_gamma   90.00
#
_symmetry.space_group_name_H-M   'P 1'
#
loop_
_entity.id
_entity.type
_entity.pdbx_description
1 polymer ?
#
loop_
_entity_poly.entity_id
_entity_poly.type
_entity_poly.pdbx_seq_one_letter_code
_entity_poly.pdbx_strand_id
1 'polypeptide(L)'
;MKFPIDVDYYRFPTLAYKRRKLFGNMSNKSDKLHKQVVREQQKRIKPGECQKYVRMVIDAGFLHISVGQELLQQINSTDLKYEIRSLPIGNCIIWERNIGQHTIVPGSSGSALDEAWKMENHVLHWIGESNMHHSQQEQRACLGHKLRIAFPDCQYTVALPKLRHSKHSSGSQDPSGLIELQLLHQLHVEQLGTPESQELLCLLQRYTKAIAETPYKKQRDESLGLFKKYLANDKKQCVRVEQGNGYGRLWQQHLNRLPLVTLEVAESIIAQYPCPKKLLDHFSDDPTAVQSLADLKIKRCNGPQPLHTERRIGNVLSNKLYTLYNARDPNALI
;
A
#
# COMPACT_ATOMS: atom_id res chain seq x y z
N MET A 1 51.61 -74.83 -10.70
CA MET A 1 52.09 -73.46 -10.98
C MET A 1 50.97 -72.49 -10.60
N LYS A 2 51.21 -71.58 -9.65
CA LYS A 2 50.26 -70.54 -9.22
C LYS A 2 50.76 -69.19 -9.76
N PHE A 3 49.91 -68.50 -10.52
CA PHE A 3 50.13 -67.14 -11.01
C PHE A 3 49.74 -66.11 -9.94
N PRO A 4 50.50 -65.01 -9.75
CA PRO A 4 50.09 -63.92 -8.88
C PRO A 4 49.12 -62.98 -9.61
N ILE A 5 48.17 -62.47 -8.83
CA ILE A 5 47.15 -61.49 -9.21
C ILE A 5 47.78 -60.11 -9.12
N ASP A 6 47.74 -59.35 -10.22
CA ASP A 6 48.17 -57.96 -10.25
C ASP A 6 47.04 -57.06 -9.71
N VAL A 7 47.39 -56.22 -8.74
CA VAL A 7 46.50 -55.32 -8.02
C VAL A 7 46.79 -53.92 -8.51
N ASP A 8 45.90 -53.32 -9.28
CA ASP A 8 45.83 -51.85 -9.37
C ASP A 8 44.45 -51.38 -9.85
N TYR A 9 43.54 -51.23 -8.89
CA TYR A 9 42.20 -50.65 -9.09
C TYR A 9 41.94 -49.51 -8.10
N TYR A 10 42.85 -48.54 -7.99
CA TYR A 10 42.62 -47.35 -7.14
C TYR A 10 43.23 -46.05 -7.66
N ARG A 11 42.57 -45.43 -8.65
CA ARG A 11 42.54 -43.96 -8.89
C ARG A 11 41.20 -43.75 -9.60
N PHE A 12 40.13 -43.19 -9.03
CA PHE A 12 39.85 -41.75 -8.93
C PHE A 12 38.62 -41.43 -8.02
N PRO A 13 38.64 -41.57 -6.67
CA PRO A 13 37.52 -41.12 -5.82
C PRO A 13 37.70 -39.69 -5.28
N THR A 14 38.93 -39.20 -5.19
CA THR A 14 39.29 -37.98 -4.43
C THR A 14 38.94 -36.68 -5.15
N LEU A 15 39.07 -36.61 -6.49
CA LEU A 15 38.73 -35.43 -7.28
C LEU A 15 37.22 -35.16 -7.33
N ALA A 16 36.40 -36.21 -7.43
CA ALA A 16 34.94 -36.09 -7.45
C ALA A 16 34.39 -35.63 -6.09
N TYR A 17 34.95 -36.12 -4.98
CA TYR A 17 34.61 -35.69 -3.62
C TYR A 17 35.04 -34.24 -3.34
N LYS A 18 36.26 -33.85 -3.75
CA LYS A 18 36.75 -32.46 -3.62
C LYS A 18 35.90 -31.50 -4.45
N ARG A 19 35.52 -31.86 -5.69
CA ARG A 19 34.58 -31.08 -6.51
C ARG A 19 33.21 -30.96 -5.83
N ARG A 20 32.58 -32.05 -5.38
CA ARG A 20 31.26 -31.98 -4.71
C ARG A 20 31.30 -31.15 -3.42
N LYS A 21 32.37 -31.23 -2.63
CA LYS A 21 32.54 -30.44 -1.40
C LYS A 21 32.78 -28.96 -1.70
N LEU A 22 33.54 -28.63 -2.75
CA LEU A 22 33.73 -27.26 -3.24
C LEU A 22 32.43 -26.68 -3.82
N PHE A 23 31.73 -27.43 -4.67
CA PHE A 23 30.42 -27.03 -5.21
C PHE A 23 29.36 -26.88 -4.11
N GLY A 24 29.31 -27.80 -3.12
CA GLY A 24 28.42 -27.70 -1.97
C GLY A 24 28.76 -26.52 -1.04
N ASN A 25 30.04 -26.21 -0.81
CA ASN A 25 30.46 -25.03 -0.06
C ASN A 25 30.20 -23.72 -0.82
N MET A 26 30.37 -23.71 -2.14
CA MET A 26 30.05 -22.57 -3.01
C MET A 26 28.54 -22.32 -3.06
N SER A 27 27.71 -23.37 -3.16
CA SER A 27 26.25 -23.28 -3.08
C SER A 27 25.81 -22.72 -1.72
N ASN A 28 26.32 -23.27 -0.61
CA ASN A 28 25.98 -22.77 0.74
C ASN A 28 26.43 -21.33 0.99
N LYS A 29 27.56 -20.89 0.41
CA LYS A 29 28.03 -19.49 0.51
C LYS A 29 27.18 -18.57 -0.36
N SER A 30 26.81 -19.02 -1.57
CA SER A 30 25.89 -18.33 -2.48
C SER A 30 24.51 -18.14 -1.83
N ASP A 31 23.96 -19.18 -1.19
CA ASP A 31 22.66 -19.12 -0.52
C ASP A 31 22.66 -18.18 0.69
N LYS A 32 23.76 -18.18 1.48
CA LYS A 32 23.93 -17.23 2.58
C LYS A 32 24.00 -15.79 2.06
N LEU A 33 24.74 -15.55 0.98
CA LEU A 33 24.86 -14.23 0.37
C LEU A 33 23.51 -13.77 -0.20
N HIS A 34 22.79 -14.66 -0.90
CA HIS A 34 21.46 -14.38 -1.42
C HIS A 34 20.47 -14.02 -0.30
N LYS A 35 20.43 -14.81 0.78
CA LYS A 35 19.59 -14.51 1.96
C LYS A 35 19.97 -13.17 2.61
N GLN A 36 21.25 -12.81 2.62
CA GLN A 36 21.70 -11.52 3.14
C GLN A 36 21.21 -10.37 2.24
N VAL A 37 21.35 -10.48 0.92
CA VAL A 37 20.85 -9.49 -0.04
C VAL A 37 19.35 -9.30 0.09
N VAL A 38 18.57 -10.39 0.18
CA VAL A 38 17.12 -10.33 0.37
C VAL A 38 16.75 -9.64 1.69
N ARG A 39 17.45 -9.94 2.79
CA ARG A 39 17.21 -9.27 4.09
C ARG A 39 17.52 -7.78 4.03
N GLU A 40 18.61 -7.39 3.39
CA GLU A 40 18.97 -5.98 3.21
C GLU A 40 17.93 -5.25 2.34
N GLN A 41 17.48 -5.85 1.24
CA GLN A 41 16.39 -5.29 0.42
C GLN A 41 15.08 -5.14 1.22
N GLN A 42 14.75 -6.12 2.07
CA GLN A 42 13.55 -6.07 2.91
C GLN A 42 13.61 -4.96 3.97
N LYS A 43 14.78 -4.72 4.58
CA LYS A 43 14.97 -3.58 5.51
C LYS A 43 14.65 -2.24 4.83
N ARG A 44 15.01 -2.09 3.55
CA ARG A 44 14.85 -0.82 2.80
C ARG A 44 13.41 -0.47 2.45
N ILE A 45 12.49 -1.43 2.52
CA ILE A 45 11.07 -1.21 2.27
C ILE A 45 10.23 -1.28 3.55
N LYS A 46 10.82 -1.73 4.66
CA LYS A 46 10.12 -1.90 5.94
C LYS A 46 9.59 -0.57 6.49
N PRO A 47 8.31 -0.48 6.92
CA PRO A 47 7.77 0.69 7.58
C PRO A 47 8.60 1.07 8.81
N GLY A 48 8.87 2.36 8.98
CA GLY A 48 9.75 2.90 10.04
C GLY A 48 11.24 3.00 9.68
N GLU A 49 11.73 2.19 8.71
CA GLU A 49 13.13 2.24 8.24
C GLU A 49 13.23 2.73 6.79
N CYS A 50 12.22 2.47 5.97
CA CYS A 50 12.22 2.71 4.53
C CYS A 50 12.55 4.13 4.10
N GLN A 51 12.11 5.15 4.84
CA GLN A 51 12.38 6.55 4.51
C GLN A 51 13.88 6.90 4.53
N LYS A 52 14.70 6.15 5.28
CA LYS A 52 16.17 6.34 5.29
C LYS A 52 16.80 6.06 3.92
N TYR A 53 16.11 5.29 3.09
CA TYR A 53 16.59 4.86 1.78
C TYR A 53 15.91 5.59 0.64
N VAL A 54 15.03 6.56 0.92
CA VAL A 54 14.37 7.38 -0.09
C VAL A 54 14.88 8.81 0.03
N ARG A 55 15.11 9.45 -1.10
CA ARG A 55 15.40 10.88 -1.19
C ARG A 55 14.52 11.53 -2.24
N MET A 56 14.25 12.81 -2.07
CA MET A 56 13.72 13.65 -3.13
C MET A 56 14.86 14.14 -4.01
N VAL A 57 14.59 14.32 -5.30
CA VAL A 57 15.44 15.06 -6.21
C VAL A 57 14.64 16.26 -6.67
N ILE A 58 15.08 17.44 -6.26
CA ILE A 58 14.42 18.71 -6.53
C ILE A 58 15.11 19.33 -7.73
N ASP A 59 14.35 19.67 -8.76
CA ASP A 59 14.89 20.35 -9.93
C ASP A 59 15.54 21.68 -9.54
N ALA A 60 16.71 21.99 -10.10
CA ALA A 60 17.41 23.24 -9.84
C ALA A 60 16.58 24.49 -10.20
N GLY A 61 15.63 24.39 -11.13
CA GLY A 61 14.69 25.44 -11.48
C GLY A 61 13.79 25.90 -10.33
N PHE A 62 13.55 25.05 -9.32
CA PHE A 62 12.84 25.46 -8.10
C PHE A 62 13.55 26.57 -7.34
N LEU A 63 14.87 26.72 -7.50
CA LEU A 63 15.63 27.81 -6.90
C LEU A 63 15.26 29.18 -7.50
N HIS A 64 14.60 29.23 -8.64
CA HIS A 64 14.25 30.51 -9.28
C HIS A 64 12.86 31.02 -8.90
N ILE A 65 12.10 30.24 -8.12
CA ILE A 65 10.74 30.61 -7.68
C ILE A 65 10.68 30.80 -6.17
N SER A 66 9.86 31.76 -5.71
CA SER A 66 9.74 32.13 -4.29
C SER A 66 9.37 30.94 -3.41
N VAL A 67 8.36 30.18 -3.82
CA VAL A 67 7.90 28.98 -3.11
C VAL A 67 9.00 27.93 -2.94
N GLY A 68 9.90 27.81 -3.92
CA GLY A 68 11.01 26.84 -3.87
C GLY A 68 12.11 27.29 -2.92
N GLN A 69 12.43 28.59 -2.89
CA GLN A 69 13.37 29.15 -1.92
C GLN A 69 12.87 28.99 -0.48
N GLU A 70 11.60 29.31 -0.23
CA GLU A 70 10.98 29.11 1.08
C GLU A 70 10.91 27.63 1.48
N LEU A 71 10.53 26.76 0.54
CA LEU A 71 10.51 25.31 0.77
C LEU A 71 11.88 24.79 1.19
N LEU A 72 12.96 25.25 0.55
CA LEU A 72 14.32 24.81 0.90
C LEU A 72 14.79 25.31 2.27
N GLN A 73 14.31 26.46 2.73
CA GLN A 73 14.57 26.90 4.10
C GLN A 73 13.84 25.99 5.10
N GLN A 74 12.59 25.64 4.80
CA GLN A 74 11.76 24.81 5.68
C GLN A 74 12.22 23.34 5.70
N ILE A 75 12.60 22.76 4.56
CA ILE A 75 12.98 21.34 4.46
C ILE A 75 14.20 21.00 5.31
N ASN A 76 15.12 21.95 5.50
CA ASN A 76 16.32 21.79 6.34
C ASN A 76 16.00 21.56 7.82
N SER A 77 14.78 21.88 8.26
CA SER A 77 14.29 21.58 9.61
C SER A 77 13.64 20.20 9.75
N THR A 78 13.66 19.38 8.69
CA THR A 78 13.00 18.07 8.61
C THR A 78 14.01 16.95 8.36
N ASP A 79 13.60 15.71 8.61
CA ASP A 79 14.42 14.52 8.32
C ASP A 79 14.36 14.07 6.84
N LEU A 80 13.77 14.89 5.96
CA LEU A 80 13.67 14.56 4.54
C LEU A 80 15.02 14.69 3.85
N LYS A 81 15.46 13.60 3.22
CA LYS A 81 16.65 13.60 2.38
C LYS A 81 16.31 14.18 1.02
N TYR A 82 17.14 15.09 0.53
CA TYR A 82 16.99 15.64 -0.80
C TYR A 82 18.34 15.86 -1.50
N GLU A 83 18.31 15.90 -2.83
CA GLU A 83 19.39 16.32 -3.71
C GLU A 83 18.84 17.38 -4.67
N ILE A 84 19.63 18.40 -4.99
CA ILE A 84 19.27 19.40 -6.01
C ILE A 84 20.11 19.13 -7.25
N ARG A 85 19.46 18.91 -8.38
CA ARG A 85 20.11 18.77 -9.69
C ARG A 85 19.14 19.13 -10.82
N SER A 86 19.64 19.36 -12.02
CA SER A 86 18.77 19.61 -13.18
C SER A 86 18.02 18.34 -13.56
N LEU A 87 16.70 18.45 -13.72
CA LEU A 87 15.83 17.38 -14.22
C LEU A 87 15.43 17.64 -15.68
N PRO A 88 15.00 16.61 -16.43
CA PRO A 88 14.56 16.76 -17.83
C PRO A 88 13.44 17.78 -18.05
N ILE A 89 12.64 18.03 -17.00
CA ILE A 89 11.59 19.05 -16.98
C ILE A 89 11.80 19.89 -15.72
N GLY A 90 11.83 21.22 -15.91
CA GLY A 90 11.99 22.17 -14.83
C GLY A 90 10.81 22.15 -13.85
N ASN A 91 11.02 22.63 -12.63
CA ASN A 91 9.99 22.69 -11.57
C ASN A 91 9.39 21.30 -11.25
N CYS A 92 10.18 20.24 -11.40
CA CYS A 92 9.81 18.89 -10.99
C CYS A 92 10.49 18.48 -9.69
N ILE A 93 9.82 17.60 -8.95
CA ILE A 93 10.37 16.85 -7.82
C ILE A 93 10.10 15.38 -8.10
N ILE A 94 11.15 14.56 -8.05
CA ILE A 94 11.04 13.11 -8.17
C ILE A 94 11.57 12.45 -6.90
N TRP A 95 11.34 11.14 -6.76
CA TRP A 95 11.88 10.36 -5.66
C TRP A 95 12.84 9.31 -6.19
N GLU A 96 13.90 9.04 -5.44
CA GLU A 96 14.81 7.94 -5.70
C GLU A 96 14.95 7.08 -4.45
N ARG A 97 15.10 5.77 -4.66
CA ARG A 97 15.42 4.81 -3.62
C ARG A 97 16.82 4.26 -3.79
N ASN A 98 17.57 4.23 -2.71
CA ASN A 98 18.85 3.55 -2.64
C ASN A 98 18.62 2.03 -2.77
N ILE A 99 19.15 1.46 -3.84
CA ILE A 99 19.13 0.01 -4.13
C ILE A 99 20.48 -0.64 -3.78
N GLY A 100 21.41 0.11 -3.19
CA GLY A 100 22.71 -0.37 -2.70
C GLY A 100 23.64 -0.81 -3.83
N GLN A 101 24.74 -1.46 -3.49
CA GLN A 101 25.71 -1.90 -4.49
C GLN A 101 25.21 -3.17 -5.19
N HIS A 102 24.95 -3.06 -6.49
CA HIS A 102 24.58 -4.19 -7.34
C HIS A 102 25.79 -4.86 -8.02
N THR A 103 27.00 -4.34 -7.87
CA THR A 103 28.17 -4.81 -8.64
C THR A 103 29.41 -4.94 -7.75
N ILE A 104 29.93 -6.16 -7.60
CA ILE A 104 31.32 -6.38 -7.24
C ILE A 104 32.11 -6.08 -8.50
N VAL A 105 32.65 -4.86 -8.66
CA VAL A 105 33.65 -4.58 -9.69
C VAL A 105 34.99 -5.09 -9.15
N PRO A 106 35.59 -6.15 -9.72
CA PRO A 106 36.93 -6.56 -9.32
C PRO A 106 37.91 -5.55 -9.93
N GLY A 107 38.40 -4.60 -9.12
CA GLY A 107 39.52 -3.74 -9.52
C GLY A 107 39.52 -2.28 -9.06
N SER A 108 38.48 -1.77 -8.39
CA SER A 108 38.50 -0.37 -7.94
C SER A 108 39.13 -0.23 -6.54
N SER A 109 40.38 0.22 -6.51
CA SER A 109 41.04 0.76 -5.32
C SER A 109 40.40 2.09 -4.91
N GLY A 110 39.64 2.07 -3.81
CA GLY A 110 39.36 3.19 -2.89
C GLY A 110 38.91 4.53 -3.45
N SER A 111 37.63 4.87 -3.25
CA SER A 111 37.15 6.08 -2.53
C SER A 111 35.67 6.33 -2.90
N ALA A 112 34.80 6.43 -1.89
CA ALA A 112 33.33 6.52 -1.96
C ALA A 112 32.63 5.30 -2.58
N LEU A 113 31.92 4.55 -1.74
CA LEU A 113 31.00 3.49 -2.17
C LEU A 113 29.89 4.16 -2.99
N ASP A 114 29.89 3.99 -4.32
CA ASP A 114 28.86 4.57 -5.17
C ASP A 114 27.51 3.89 -4.87
N GLU A 115 26.64 4.61 -4.17
CA GLU A 115 25.31 4.12 -3.82
C GLU A 115 24.45 4.15 -5.07
N ALA A 116 24.00 3.00 -5.57
CA ALA A 116 23.09 3.02 -6.70
C ALA A 116 21.69 3.49 -6.25
N TRP A 117 21.18 4.50 -6.94
CA TRP A 117 19.84 5.06 -6.73
C TRP A 117 18.95 4.71 -7.91
N LYS A 118 17.72 4.30 -7.62
CA LYS A 118 16.69 4.00 -8.62
C LYS A 118 15.53 4.97 -8.47
N MET A 119 15.09 5.56 -9.57
CA MET A 119 13.91 6.41 -9.60
C MET A 119 12.64 5.63 -9.21
N GLU A 120 11.83 6.25 -8.34
CA GLU A 120 10.48 5.80 -7.99
C GLU A 120 9.47 6.30 -9.00
N ASN A 121 8.33 5.61 -9.10
CA ASN A 121 7.31 5.85 -10.12
C ASN A 121 6.39 7.06 -9.82
N HIS A 122 6.94 8.16 -9.30
CA HIS A 122 6.19 9.35 -8.93
C HIS A 122 6.94 10.62 -9.33
N VAL A 123 6.21 11.56 -9.93
CA VAL A 123 6.69 12.88 -10.32
C VAL A 123 5.70 13.91 -9.83
N LEU A 124 6.20 14.92 -9.13
CA LEU A 124 5.44 16.12 -8.79
C LEU A 124 5.96 17.29 -9.63
N HIS A 125 5.07 17.98 -10.33
CA HIS A 125 5.39 19.18 -11.10
C HIS A 125 4.69 20.39 -10.49
N TRP A 126 5.44 21.45 -10.22
CA TRP A 126 4.89 22.71 -9.72
C TRP A 126 4.46 23.63 -10.86
N ILE A 127 3.26 24.18 -10.76
CA ILE A 127 2.74 25.19 -11.67
C ILE A 127 2.36 26.44 -10.89
N GLY A 128 2.89 27.60 -11.31
CA GLY A 128 2.50 28.89 -10.72
C GLY A 128 1.13 29.37 -11.19
N GLU A 129 0.53 30.33 -10.49
CA GLU A 129 -0.79 30.88 -10.85
C GLU A 129 -0.82 31.44 -12.27
N SER A 130 0.27 32.07 -12.72
CA SER A 130 0.37 32.68 -14.05
C SER A 130 0.22 31.67 -15.20
N ASN A 131 0.59 30.41 -14.97
CA ASN A 131 0.44 29.34 -15.95
C ASN A 131 -1.01 28.83 -16.08
N MET A 132 -1.92 29.27 -15.21
CA MET A 132 -3.35 28.94 -15.29
C MET A 132 -4.15 29.92 -16.15
N HIS A 133 -3.55 31.03 -16.60
CA HIS A 133 -4.21 31.97 -17.51
C HIS A 133 -4.50 31.34 -18.88
N HIS A 134 -5.60 31.73 -19.55
CA HIS A 134 -5.95 31.21 -20.88
C HIS A 134 -4.83 31.34 -21.93
N SER A 135 -4.00 32.40 -21.84
CA SER A 135 -2.83 32.58 -22.72
C SER A 135 -1.79 31.47 -22.62
N GLN A 136 -1.84 30.64 -21.57
CA GLN A 136 -0.92 29.53 -21.31
C GLN A 136 -1.56 28.16 -21.60
N GLN A 137 -2.70 28.13 -22.30
CA GLN A 137 -3.45 26.90 -22.59
C GLN A 137 -2.62 25.87 -23.35
N GLU A 138 -1.88 26.25 -24.39
CA GLU A 138 -1.03 25.32 -25.14
C GLU A 138 0.06 24.69 -24.25
N GLN A 139 0.61 25.48 -23.32
CA GLN A 139 1.63 25.00 -22.40
C GLN A 139 1.07 24.00 -21.37
N ARG A 140 -0.18 24.19 -20.93
CA ARG A 140 -0.91 23.19 -20.13
C ARG A 140 -1.26 21.94 -20.94
N ALA A 141 -1.74 22.13 -22.16
CA ALA A 141 -2.16 21.05 -23.05
C ALA A 141 -1.01 20.08 -23.38
N CYS A 142 0.21 20.61 -23.53
CA CYS A 142 1.39 19.77 -23.79
C CYS A 142 2.06 19.21 -22.52
N LEU A 143 1.70 19.69 -21.32
CA LEU A 143 2.40 19.33 -20.08
C LEU A 143 2.33 17.83 -19.80
N GLY A 144 1.15 17.23 -19.88
CA GLY A 144 0.97 15.80 -19.63
C GLY A 144 1.79 14.94 -20.61
N HIS A 145 1.87 15.35 -21.86
CA HIS A 145 2.68 14.66 -22.87
C HIS A 145 4.19 14.80 -22.59
N LYS A 146 4.66 16.00 -22.26
CA LYS A 146 6.06 16.25 -21.88
C LYS A 146 6.46 15.39 -20.67
N LEU A 147 5.65 15.37 -19.63
CA LEU A 147 5.90 14.58 -18.42
C LEU A 147 6.03 13.08 -18.73
N ARG A 148 5.18 12.54 -19.61
CA ARG A 148 5.23 11.12 -20.01
C ARG A 148 6.47 10.77 -20.83
N ILE A 149 6.93 11.67 -21.69
CA ILE A 149 8.17 11.48 -22.45
C ILE A 149 9.38 11.51 -21.52
N ALA A 150 9.44 12.51 -20.63
CA ALA A 150 10.56 12.70 -19.72
C ALA A 150 10.65 11.61 -18.64
N PHE A 151 9.50 11.16 -18.14
CA PHE A 151 9.38 10.22 -17.03
C PHE A 151 8.36 9.14 -17.36
N PRO A 152 8.74 8.10 -18.12
CA PRO A 152 7.82 7.02 -18.48
C PRO A 152 7.36 6.22 -17.26
N ASP A 153 6.17 5.61 -17.35
CA ASP A 153 5.57 4.72 -16.34
C ASP A 153 5.46 5.29 -14.92
N CYS A 154 5.31 6.61 -14.81
CA CYS A 154 5.18 7.32 -13.54
C CYS A 154 3.73 7.75 -13.25
N GLN A 155 3.45 7.96 -11.98
CA GLN A 155 2.28 8.73 -11.53
C GLN A 155 2.65 10.21 -11.52
N TYR A 156 1.81 11.04 -12.11
CA TYR A 156 2.06 12.47 -12.29
C TYR A 156 1.12 13.29 -11.40
N THR A 157 1.70 14.04 -10.48
CA THR A 157 1.00 15.02 -9.65
C THR A 157 1.39 16.42 -10.08
N VAL A 158 0.40 17.28 -10.30
CA VAL A 158 0.57 18.70 -10.53
C VAL A 158 0.15 19.43 -9.26
N ALA A 159 1.08 20.15 -8.64
CA ALA A 159 0.83 21.01 -7.49
C ALA A 159 0.77 22.47 -7.94
N LEU A 160 -0.24 23.21 -7.48
CA LEU A 160 -0.42 24.62 -7.80
C LEU A 160 -1.05 25.37 -6.62
N PRO A 161 -0.92 26.71 -6.54
CA PRO A 161 -1.63 27.50 -5.54
C PRO A 161 -3.14 27.39 -5.68
N LYS A 162 -3.85 27.50 -4.56
CA LYS A 162 -5.31 27.53 -4.54
C LYS A 162 -5.80 28.83 -5.16
N LEU A 163 -6.45 28.70 -6.31
CA LEU A 163 -7.03 29.82 -7.04
C LEU A 163 -8.04 30.55 -6.15
N ARG A 164 -7.76 31.81 -5.82
CA ARG A 164 -8.63 32.62 -4.96
C ARG A 164 -9.93 32.98 -5.69
N HIS A 165 -11.06 32.82 -5.01
CA HIS A 165 -12.32 33.40 -5.45
C HIS A 165 -12.29 34.92 -5.24
N SER A 166 -12.07 35.68 -6.32
CA SER A 166 -12.27 37.12 -6.26
C SER A 166 -13.77 37.42 -6.30
N LYS A 167 -14.29 38.09 -5.27
CA LYS A 167 -15.68 38.56 -5.19
C LYS A 167 -16.00 39.70 -6.17
N HIS A 168 -14.99 40.28 -6.82
CA HIS A 168 -15.13 41.48 -7.66
C HIS A 168 -14.64 41.31 -9.10
N SER A 169 -14.19 40.12 -9.53
CA SER A 169 -13.90 39.87 -10.94
C SER A 169 -15.04 39.11 -11.59
N SER A 170 -15.74 39.78 -12.51
CA SER A 170 -16.71 39.20 -13.45
C SER A 170 -16.09 38.24 -14.48
N GLY A 171 -14.76 38.05 -14.45
CA GLY A 171 -14.10 36.95 -15.15
C GLY A 171 -14.33 35.66 -14.37
N SER A 172 -15.21 34.82 -14.89
CA SER A 172 -15.37 33.43 -14.46
C SER A 172 -14.00 32.80 -14.25
N GLN A 173 -13.71 32.35 -13.03
CA GLN A 173 -12.72 31.29 -12.83
C GLN A 173 -13.17 30.15 -13.73
N ASP A 174 -12.44 29.87 -14.78
CA ASP A 174 -12.75 28.76 -15.65
C ASP A 174 -12.12 27.50 -15.03
N PRO A 175 -12.90 26.66 -14.30
CA PRO A 175 -12.37 25.39 -13.79
C PRO A 175 -11.90 24.48 -14.93
N SER A 176 -12.23 24.81 -16.19
CA SER A 176 -11.82 24.02 -17.36
C SER A 176 -10.33 23.78 -17.40
N GLY A 177 -9.47 24.71 -16.93
CA GLY A 177 -8.02 24.46 -16.89
C GLY A 177 -7.63 23.29 -15.96
N LEU A 178 -8.26 23.19 -14.79
CA LEU A 178 -8.01 22.10 -13.84
C LEU A 178 -8.67 20.79 -14.31
N ILE A 179 -9.88 20.90 -14.86
CA ILE A 179 -10.62 19.76 -15.41
C ILE A 179 -9.89 19.20 -16.64
N GLU A 180 -9.29 20.05 -17.48
CA GLU A 180 -8.45 19.67 -18.62
C GLU A 180 -7.21 18.88 -18.15
N LEU A 181 -6.47 19.40 -17.17
CA LEU A 181 -5.33 18.70 -16.56
C LEU A 181 -5.74 17.32 -16.00
N GLN A 182 -6.88 17.23 -15.32
CA GLN A 182 -7.34 15.99 -14.71
C GLN A 182 -7.90 14.99 -15.74
N LEU A 183 -8.79 15.42 -16.63
CA LEU A 183 -9.53 14.52 -17.54
C LEU A 183 -8.78 14.26 -18.84
N LEU A 184 -8.24 15.30 -19.49
CA LEU A 184 -7.58 15.17 -20.79
C LEU A 184 -6.13 14.70 -20.64
N HIS A 185 -5.45 15.14 -19.58
CA HIS A 185 -4.04 14.77 -19.34
C HIS A 185 -3.84 13.70 -18.27
N GLN A 186 -4.92 13.24 -17.60
CA GLN A 186 -4.88 12.20 -16.56
C GLN A 186 -3.84 12.51 -15.47
N LEU A 187 -3.70 13.79 -15.11
CA LEU A 187 -2.81 14.25 -14.06
C LEU A 187 -3.58 14.32 -12.75
N HIS A 188 -2.94 13.95 -11.65
CA HIS A 188 -3.46 14.22 -10.33
C HIS A 188 -3.22 15.69 -9.98
N VAL A 189 -4.25 16.44 -9.60
CA VAL A 189 -4.15 17.89 -9.38
C VAL A 189 -4.31 18.18 -7.88
N GLU A 190 -3.32 18.86 -7.29
CA GLU A 190 -3.29 19.25 -5.88
C GLU A 190 -3.24 20.78 -5.77
N GLN A 191 -4.28 21.37 -5.17
CA GLN A 191 -4.34 22.81 -4.91
C GLN A 191 -3.86 23.10 -3.48
N LEU A 192 -2.82 23.91 -3.35
CA LEU A 192 -2.18 24.23 -2.07
C LEU A 192 -2.73 25.54 -1.49
N GLY A 193 -3.05 25.52 -0.20
CA GLY A 193 -3.42 26.73 0.54
C GLY A 193 -2.23 27.67 0.76
N THR A 194 -2.50 28.77 1.46
CA THR A 194 -1.50 29.76 1.86
C THR A 194 -1.03 29.49 3.30
N PRO A 195 0.28 29.53 3.62
CA PRO A 195 1.40 29.75 2.71
C PRO A 195 1.73 28.49 1.88
N GLU A 196 1.96 28.68 0.58
CA GLU A 196 2.12 27.61 -0.40
C GLU A 196 3.33 26.72 -0.11
N SER A 197 4.43 27.31 0.38
CA SER A 197 5.66 26.59 0.72
C SER A 197 5.45 25.57 1.84
N GLN A 198 4.70 25.94 2.87
CA GLN A 198 4.38 25.07 3.99
C GLN A 198 3.43 23.93 3.58
N GLU A 199 2.41 24.23 2.78
CA GLU A 199 1.48 23.22 2.26
C GLU A 199 2.20 22.25 1.30
N LEU A 200 3.14 22.76 0.49
CA LEU A 200 3.98 21.95 -0.38
C LEU A 200 4.89 21.04 0.45
N LEU A 201 5.51 21.55 1.51
CA LEU A 201 6.31 20.72 2.42
C LEU A 201 5.48 19.60 3.05
N CYS A 202 4.28 19.92 3.55
CA CYS A 202 3.36 18.92 4.10
C CYS A 202 2.98 17.86 3.04
N LEU A 203 2.73 18.27 1.80
CA LEU A 203 2.48 17.34 0.69
C LEU A 203 3.67 16.42 0.43
N LEU A 204 4.88 16.98 0.35
CA LEU A 204 6.12 16.24 0.11
C LEU A 204 6.44 15.26 1.24
N GLN A 205 6.16 15.61 2.51
CA GLN A 205 6.28 14.69 3.65
C GLN A 205 5.33 13.49 3.51
N ARG A 206 4.05 13.75 3.17
CA ARG A 206 3.05 12.69 2.96
C ARG A 206 3.45 11.79 1.79
N TYR A 207 3.87 12.37 0.67
CA TYR A 207 4.30 11.65 -0.53
C TYR A 207 5.54 10.82 -0.26
N THR A 208 6.59 11.39 0.33
CA THR A 208 7.83 10.67 0.66
C THR A 208 7.54 9.46 1.54
N LYS A 209 6.69 9.61 2.56
CA LYS A 209 6.26 8.50 3.41
C LYS A 209 5.47 7.45 2.63
N ALA A 210 4.50 7.87 1.81
CA ALA A 210 3.68 6.96 1.02
C ALA A 210 4.51 6.16 0.00
N ILE A 211 5.41 6.83 -0.72
CA ILE A 211 6.34 6.23 -1.69
C ILE A 211 7.30 5.28 -0.97
N ALA A 212 7.87 5.67 0.17
CA ALA A 212 8.76 4.83 0.96
C ALA A 212 8.10 3.51 1.38
N GLU A 213 6.82 3.54 1.78
CA GLU A 213 6.03 2.38 2.23
C GLU A 213 5.35 1.58 1.10
N THR A 214 5.26 2.13 -0.11
CA THR A 214 4.53 1.53 -1.24
C THR A 214 4.99 0.11 -1.58
N PRO A 215 6.29 -0.19 -1.70
CA PRO A 215 6.75 -1.54 -2.06
C PRO A 215 6.34 -2.58 -1.00
N TYR A 216 6.41 -2.22 0.27
CA TYR A 216 6.00 -3.09 1.37
C TYR A 216 4.49 -3.32 1.38
N LYS A 217 3.69 -2.27 1.12
CA LYS A 217 2.23 -2.41 1.00
C LYS A 217 1.86 -3.32 -0.17
N LYS A 218 2.50 -3.15 -1.34
CA LYS A 218 2.31 -4.03 -2.51
C LYS A 218 2.64 -5.48 -2.18
N GLN A 219 3.81 -5.77 -1.62
CA GLN A 219 4.20 -7.12 -1.23
C GLN A 219 3.23 -7.74 -0.19
N ARG A 220 2.82 -6.95 0.80
CA ARG A 220 1.84 -7.39 1.81
C ARG A 220 0.49 -7.68 1.17
N ASP A 221 0.03 -6.83 0.26
CA ASP A 221 -1.27 -6.96 -0.39
C ASP A 221 -1.28 -8.13 -1.40
N GLU A 222 -0.17 -8.36 -2.11
CA GLU A 222 0.06 -9.57 -2.93
C GLU A 222 0.03 -10.84 -2.06
N SER A 223 0.70 -10.82 -0.91
CA SER A 223 0.66 -11.93 0.05
C SER A 223 -0.71 -12.13 0.71
N LEU A 224 -1.54 -11.10 0.78
CA LEU A 224 -2.92 -11.13 1.28
C LEU A 224 -3.96 -11.32 0.16
N GLY A 225 -3.50 -11.50 -1.09
CA GLY A 225 -4.32 -11.65 -2.27
C GLY A 225 -5.34 -12.79 -2.20
N LEU A 226 -6.47 -12.58 -2.88
CA LEU A 226 -7.67 -13.42 -3.07
C LEU A 226 -8.39 -13.95 -1.81
N PHE A 227 -7.68 -14.43 -0.80
CA PHE A 227 -8.30 -15.22 0.27
C PHE A 227 -8.91 -14.40 1.42
N LYS A 228 -8.52 -13.12 1.62
CA LYS A 228 -8.79 -12.45 2.91
C LYS A 228 -9.03 -10.95 2.86
N LYS A 229 -9.95 -10.42 2.05
CA LYS A 229 -10.38 -9.01 2.28
C LYS A 229 -11.16 -8.87 3.60
N TYR A 230 -11.93 -9.89 3.99
CA TYR A 230 -12.70 -9.94 5.25
C TYR A 230 -11.92 -10.51 6.45
N LEU A 231 -10.92 -11.35 6.17
CA LEU A 231 -10.02 -11.95 7.16
C LEU A 231 -8.66 -11.25 7.22
N ALA A 232 -8.49 -10.13 6.50
CA ALA A 232 -7.30 -9.29 6.59
C ALA A 232 -7.18 -8.90 8.06
N ASN A 233 -6.05 -9.28 8.65
CA ASN A 233 -5.74 -9.10 10.05
C ASN A 233 -5.49 -7.61 10.34
N ASP A 234 -6.55 -6.79 10.25
CA ASP A 234 -6.56 -5.45 10.81
C ASP A 234 -6.70 -5.65 12.32
N LYS A 235 -5.68 -5.27 13.09
CA LYS A 235 -5.71 -5.31 14.57
C LYS A 235 -6.84 -4.43 15.14
N LYS A 236 -7.51 -3.64 14.31
CA LYS A 236 -8.74 -2.95 14.65
C LYS A 236 -9.80 -3.98 15.01
N GLN A 237 -10.34 -3.86 16.23
CA GLN A 237 -11.42 -4.70 16.73
C GLN A 237 -11.01 -6.17 16.89
N CYS A 238 -9.96 -6.44 17.68
CA CYS A 238 -9.73 -7.76 18.29
C CYS A 238 -10.30 -7.76 19.72
N VAL A 239 -10.95 -8.84 20.13
CA VAL A 239 -11.40 -9.01 21.52
C VAL A 239 -10.34 -9.75 22.33
N ARG A 240 -9.87 -9.12 23.41
CA ARG A 240 -9.06 -9.80 24.43
C ARG A 240 -9.98 -10.72 25.23
N VAL A 241 -9.63 -12.00 25.27
CA VAL A 241 -10.34 -13.02 26.04
C VAL A 241 -9.44 -13.52 27.17
N GLU A 242 -9.90 -13.43 28.40
CA GLU A 242 -9.15 -13.85 29.60
C GLU A 242 -10.03 -14.69 30.50
N GLN A 243 -9.59 -15.90 30.83
CA GLN A 243 -10.25 -16.79 31.80
C GLN A 243 -11.78 -16.92 31.60
N GLY A 244 -12.23 -16.92 30.34
CA GLY A 244 -13.65 -17.03 29.98
C GLY A 244 -14.41 -15.71 29.83
N ASN A 245 -13.84 -14.59 30.25
CA ASN A 245 -14.39 -13.27 29.99
C ASN A 245 -14.04 -12.83 28.55
N GLY A 246 -15.05 -12.39 27.80
CA GLY A 246 -14.88 -11.85 26.44
C GLY A 246 -15.49 -12.69 25.31
N TYR A 247 -15.95 -13.92 25.57
CA TYR A 247 -16.54 -14.77 24.52
C TYR A 247 -17.80 -14.18 23.88
N GLY A 248 -18.67 -13.52 24.66
CA GLY A 248 -19.85 -12.83 24.09
C GLY A 248 -19.45 -11.68 23.15
N ARG A 249 -18.44 -10.89 23.54
CA ARG A 249 -17.89 -9.82 22.68
C ARG A 249 -17.22 -10.40 21.44
N LEU A 250 -16.50 -11.51 21.57
CA LEU A 250 -15.89 -12.22 20.44
C LEU A 250 -16.96 -12.73 19.47
N TRP A 251 -18.06 -13.27 20.00
CA TRP A 251 -19.17 -13.76 19.20
C TRP A 251 -19.85 -12.62 18.43
N GLN A 252 -20.11 -11.50 19.09
CA GLN A 252 -20.63 -10.28 18.44
C GLN A 252 -19.69 -9.75 17.36
N GLN A 253 -18.38 -9.70 17.64
CA GLN A 253 -17.41 -9.27 16.64
C GLN A 253 -17.33 -10.23 15.46
N HIS A 254 -17.42 -11.54 15.68
CA HIS A 254 -17.46 -12.52 14.60
C HIS A 254 -18.64 -12.26 13.65
N LEU A 255 -19.85 -12.09 14.20
CA LEU A 255 -21.05 -11.80 13.42
C LEU A 255 -20.92 -10.47 12.65
N ASN A 256 -20.44 -9.40 13.29
CA ASN A 256 -20.25 -8.08 12.66
C ASN A 256 -19.19 -8.05 11.55
N ARG A 257 -18.36 -9.08 11.39
CA ARG A 257 -17.43 -9.19 10.25
C ARG A 257 -18.12 -9.66 8.98
N LEU A 258 -19.30 -10.26 9.10
CA LEU A 258 -20.05 -10.76 7.97
C LEU A 258 -20.75 -9.59 7.26
N PRO A 259 -20.76 -9.59 5.91
CA PRO A 259 -21.54 -8.60 5.17
C PRO A 259 -23.02 -8.73 5.56
N LEU A 260 -23.73 -7.60 5.60
CA LEU A 260 -25.15 -7.50 5.97
C LEU A 260 -25.47 -7.65 7.47
N VAL A 261 -24.47 -7.88 8.33
CA VAL A 261 -24.68 -7.92 9.78
C VAL A 261 -24.29 -6.59 10.42
N THR A 262 -25.29 -5.82 10.85
CA THR A 262 -25.09 -4.64 11.69
C THR A 262 -25.07 -5.02 13.17
N LEU A 263 -24.68 -4.09 14.04
CA LEU A 263 -24.67 -4.31 15.49
C LEU A 263 -26.04 -4.78 16.02
N GLU A 264 -27.13 -4.14 15.61
CA GLU A 264 -28.50 -4.51 16.02
C GLU A 264 -28.90 -5.91 15.54
N VAL A 265 -28.46 -6.30 14.34
CA VAL A 265 -28.69 -7.65 13.79
C VAL A 265 -27.90 -8.66 14.60
N ALA A 266 -26.62 -8.40 14.88
CA ALA A 266 -25.79 -9.27 15.70
C ALA A 266 -26.37 -9.45 17.11
N GLU A 267 -26.83 -8.38 17.76
CA GLU A 267 -27.47 -8.43 19.07
C GLU A 267 -28.77 -9.23 19.06
N SER A 268 -29.57 -9.09 17.99
CA SER A 268 -30.79 -9.87 17.83
C SER A 268 -30.50 -11.36 17.65
N ILE A 269 -29.49 -11.72 16.85
CA ILE A 269 -29.01 -13.11 16.71
C ILE A 269 -28.48 -13.63 18.05
N ILE A 270 -27.66 -12.86 18.76
CA ILE A 270 -27.05 -13.25 20.04
C ILE A 270 -28.10 -13.49 21.11
N ALA A 271 -29.18 -12.71 21.11
CA ALA A 271 -30.28 -12.88 22.06
C ALA A 271 -30.96 -14.25 21.92
N GLN A 272 -31.02 -14.82 20.70
CA GLN A 272 -31.55 -16.16 20.47
C GLN A 272 -30.46 -17.24 20.52
N TYR A 273 -29.24 -16.93 20.07
CA TYR A 273 -28.10 -17.82 19.99
C TYR A 273 -26.88 -17.20 20.69
N PRO A 274 -26.75 -17.38 22.03
CA PRO A 274 -25.70 -16.74 22.81
C PRO A 274 -24.27 -17.16 22.44
N CYS A 275 -24.11 -18.29 21.73
CA CYS A 275 -22.83 -18.78 21.24
C CYS A 275 -22.99 -19.51 19.89
N PRO A 276 -21.88 -19.66 19.11
CA PRO A 276 -21.92 -20.32 17.81
C PRO A 276 -22.49 -21.75 17.86
N LYS A 277 -22.20 -22.48 18.94
CA LYS A 277 -22.69 -23.86 19.11
C LYS A 277 -24.22 -23.92 19.12
N LYS A 278 -24.89 -22.99 19.79
CA LYS A 278 -26.37 -22.96 19.81
C LYS A 278 -26.97 -22.67 18.43
N LEU A 279 -26.27 -21.88 17.61
CA LEU A 279 -26.69 -21.64 16.23
C LEU A 279 -26.49 -22.90 15.36
N LEU A 280 -25.37 -23.60 15.54
CA LEU A 280 -25.08 -24.88 14.87
C LEU A 280 -26.05 -26.00 15.25
N ASP A 281 -26.33 -26.15 16.55
CA ASP A 281 -27.30 -27.12 17.07
C ASP A 281 -28.67 -26.88 16.42
N HIS A 282 -29.13 -25.62 16.38
CA HIS A 282 -30.39 -25.25 15.73
C HIS A 282 -30.43 -25.58 14.23
N PHE A 283 -29.36 -25.31 13.48
CA PHE A 283 -29.29 -25.69 12.06
C PHE A 283 -29.25 -27.21 11.82
N SER A 284 -28.82 -27.99 12.83
CA SER A 284 -28.73 -29.44 12.74
C SER A 284 -30.04 -30.13 13.15
N ASP A 285 -30.70 -29.58 14.17
CA ASP A 285 -31.85 -30.20 14.83
C ASP A 285 -33.18 -29.83 14.14
N ASP A 286 -33.29 -28.64 13.53
CA ASP A 286 -34.52 -28.14 12.92
C ASP A 286 -34.39 -27.97 11.39
N PRO A 287 -35.18 -28.68 10.57
CA PRO A 287 -35.18 -28.52 9.12
C PRO A 287 -35.69 -27.15 8.66
N THR A 288 -36.40 -26.41 9.51
CA THR A 288 -36.94 -25.08 9.25
C THR A 288 -36.07 -23.94 9.80
N ALA A 289 -34.90 -24.26 10.34
CA ALA A 289 -34.00 -23.33 11.01
C ALA A 289 -33.60 -22.11 10.15
N VAL A 290 -33.48 -22.28 8.83
CA VAL A 290 -33.17 -21.17 7.91
C VAL A 290 -34.33 -20.17 7.84
N GLN A 291 -35.57 -20.67 7.80
CA GLN A 291 -36.76 -19.81 7.76
C GLN A 291 -36.99 -19.14 9.12
N SER A 292 -36.83 -19.87 10.23
CA SER A 292 -37.00 -19.30 11.58
C SER A 292 -35.99 -18.17 11.86
N LEU A 293 -34.74 -18.34 11.44
CA LEU A 293 -33.71 -17.30 11.56
C LEU A 293 -33.99 -16.11 10.63
N ALA A 294 -34.50 -16.35 9.42
CA ALA A 294 -34.89 -15.27 8.52
C ALA A 294 -36.04 -14.41 9.09
N ASP A 295 -36.95 -15.05 9.83
CA ASP A 295 -38.10 -14.41 10.46
C ASP A 295 -37.79 -13.70 11.78
N LEU A 296 -36.58 -13.87 12.31
CA LEU A 296 -36.14 -13.23 13.55
C LEU A 296 -36.25 -11.70 13.45
N LYS A 297 -37.04 -11.11 14.35
CA LYS A 297 -37.26 -9.67 14.45
C LYS A 297 -36.03 -8.97 15.03
N ILE A 298 -35.62 -7.87 14.40
CA ILE A 298 -34.50 -7.05 14.85
C ILE A 298 -34.99 -6.07 15.92
N LYS A 299 -34.41 -6.13 17.11
CA LYS A 299 -34.71 -5.19 18.20
C LYS A 299 -33.97 -3.88 17.96
N ARG A 300 -34.67 -2.77 17.71
CA ARG A 300 -34.07 -1.42 17.72
C ARG A 300 -34.17 -0.83 19.12
N CYS A 301 -33.08 -0.25 19.64
CA CYS A 301 -33.07 0.32 20.98
C CYS A 301 -33.43 1.81 21.06
N ASN A 302 -33.47 2.58 19.97
CA ASN A 302 -33.60 4.04 20.07
C ASN A 302 -34.58 4.65 19.05
N GLY A 303 -35.79 5.02 19.50
CA GLY A 303 -36.73 5.88 18.79
C GLY A 303 -38.17 5.84 19.33
N PRO A 304 -38.96 6.93 19.23
CA PRO A 304 -40.36 6.95 19.67
C PRO A 304 -41.22 5.96 18.88
N GLN A 305 -42.06 5.21 19.60
CA GLN A 305 -42.81 4.02 19.16
C GLN A 305 -43.72 4.14 17.91
N PRO A 306 -44.33 5.28 17.53
CA PRO A 306 -45.39 5.27 16.51
C PRO A 306 -44.97 5.04 15.04
N LEU A 307 -43.67 5.02 14.71
CA LEU A 307 -43.18 5.00 13.31
C LEU A 307 -42.27 3.80 12.99
N HIS A 308 -42.24 2.78 13.85
CA HIS A 308 -41.29 1.69 13.68
C HIS A 308 -41.77 0.65 12.66
N THR A 309 -41.15 0.61 11.48
CA THR A 309 -41.28 -0.52 10.55
C THR A 309 -40.59 -1.75 11.13
N GLU A 310 -41.34 -2.86 11.26
CA GLU A 310 -40.77 -4.15 11.67
C GLU A 310 -39.72 -4.62 10.66
N ARG A 311 -38.48 -4.78 11.11
CA ARG A 311 -37.38 -5.34 10.32
C ARG A 311 -37.04 -6.73 10.81
N ARG A 312 -36.75 -7.62 9.87
CA ARG A 312 -36.32 -9.00 10.09
C ARG A 312 -34.95 -9.21 9.48
N ILE A 313 -34.28 -10.30 9.88
CA ILE A 313 -32.98 -10.71 9.32
C ILE A 313 -33.08 -10.96 7.81
N GLY A 314 -34.13 -11.67 7.38
CA GLY A 314 -34.40 -11.99 5.98
C GLY A 314 -33.62 -13.20 5.45
N ASN A 315 -34.15 -13.77 4.36
CA ASN A 315 -33.70 -15.06 3.82
C ASN A 315 -32.24 -15.04 3.35
N VAL A 316 -31.77 -13.90 2.81
CA VAL A 316 -30.40 -13.80 2.29
C VAL A 316 -29.40 -14.05 3.42
N LEU A 317 -29.47 -13.28 4.52
CA LEU A 317 -28.52 -13.43 5.62
C LEU A 317 -28.64 -14.79 6.31
N SER A 318 -29.87 -15.31 6.46
CA SER A 318 -30.08 -16.64 7.05
C SER A 318 -29.40 -17.76 6.24
N ASN A 319 -29.58 -17.77 4.91
CA ASN A 319 -28.91 -18.74 4.04
C ASN A 319 -27.39 -18.60 4.07
N LYS A 320 -26.87 -17.36 4.10
CA LYS A 320 -25.42 -17.12 4.22
C LYS A 320 -24.83 -17.67 5.51
N LEU A 321 -25.54 -17.50 6.63
CA LEU A 321 -25.14 -18.07 7.91
C LEU A 321 -25.19 -19.60 7.86
N TYR A 322 -26.27 -20.19 7.32
CA TYR A 322 -26.34 -21.64 7.15
C TYR A 322 -25.16 -22.18 6.33
N THR A 323 -24.85 -21.56 5.19
CA THR A 323 -23.70 -21.94 4.36
C THR A 323 -22.39 -21.77 5.11
N LEU A 324 -22.16 -20.63 5.79
CA LEU A 324 -20.93 -20.39 6.55
C LEU A 324 -20.66 -21.47 7.61
N TYR A 325 -21.71 -21.94 8.29
CA TYR A 325 -21.59 -22.88 9.40
C TYR A 325 -21.64 -24.35 9.00
N ASN A 326 -22.16 -24.68 7.81
CA ASN A 326 -22.33 -26.06 7.35
C ASN A 326 -21.49 -26.43 6.11
N ALA A 327 -21.01 -25.45 5.34
CA ALA A 327 -20.18 -25.74 4.16
C ALA A 327 -18.85 -26.39 4.57
N ARG A 328 -18.47 -27.44 3.83
CA ARG A 328 -17.17 -28.11 3.97
C ARG A 328 -16.14 -27.63 2.95
N ASP A 329 -16.59 -26.92 1.91
CA ASP A 329 -15.74 -26.35 0.88
C ASP A 329 -15.21 -24.97 1.36
N PRO A 330 -13.89 -24.79 1.55
CA PRO A 330 -13.31 -23.52 1.95
C PRO A 330 -13.45 -22.41 0.90
N ASN A 331 -13.82 -22.76 -0.35
CA ASN A 331 -14.06 -21.80 -1.44
C ASN A 331 -15.55 -21.48 -1.65
N ALA A 332 -16.44 -22.05 -0.83
CA ALA A 332 -17.87 -21.75 -0.90
C ALA A 332 -18.11 -20.25 -0.64
N LEU A 333 -18.76 -19.59 -1.60
CA LEU A 333 -19.09 -18.18 -1.50
C LEU A 333 -20.30 -17.99 -0.57
N ILE A 334 -20.12 -17.14 0.44
CA ILE A 334 -21.18 -16.71 1.36
C ILE A 334 -21.75 -15.36 0.99
#